data_AF-A0A9D8R6F0-F1
#
_entry.id   AF-A0A9D8R6F0-F1
#
_cell.length_a   1.000
_cell.length_b   1.000
_cell.length_c   1.000
_cell.angle_alpha   90.00
_cell.angle_beta   90.00
_cell.angle_gamma   90.00
#
_symmetry.space_group_name_H-M   'P 1'
#
loop_
_entity.id
_entity.type
_entity.pdbx_description
1 polymer ?
#
loop_
_entity_poly.entity_id
_entity_poly.type
_entity_poly.pdbx_seq_one_letter_code
_entity_poly.pdbx_strand_id
1 'polypeptide(L)'
;CNKFAAIQEQKTTVTITIGSSGMGTYCSEYDLDFSGVSGIRAYIASGFNPSEGTAFIMNVEEVPANTGIMVKGTPGTYTIPVKETDMYYKNMFKGTLVSMTVPAIEDGCQNYVLRSGDSGVKFYKSYGGSTLGANKAYLQIPTSVLGAREYINFEEDDVTGIVGPDYITQEHNGEYYNLNGQRVTSPKRGIYIKNGKKIIIR
;
A
#
# COMPACT_ATOMS: atom_id res chain seq x y z
N CYS A 1 -42.41 -13.97 -15.90
CA CYS A 1 -41.19 -14.44 -15.20
C CYS A 1 -40.45 -13.25 -14.61
N ASN A 2 -40.63 -13.01 -13.31
CA ASN A 2 -39.87 -11.98 -12.60
C ASN A 2 -38.46 -12.49 -12.37
N LYS A 3 -37.50 -12.03 -13.19
CA LYS A 3 -36.07 -12.15 -12.87
C LYS A 3 -35.76 -11.13 -11.79
N PHE A 4 -35.79 -11.55 -10.54
CA PHE A 4 -35.14 -10.81 -9.47
C PHE A 4 -33.64 -10.79 -9.78
N ALA A 5 -33.11 -9.60 -10.10
CA ALA A 5 -31.67 -9.38 -10.14
C ALA A 5 -31.16 -9.56 -8.71
N ALA A 6 -30.21 -10.47 -8.50
CA ALA A 6 -29.51 -10.57 -7.23
C ALA A 6 -28.80 -9.23 -6.98
N ILE A 7 -29.20 -8.52 -5.92
CA ILE A 7 -28.47 -7.36 -5.43
C ILE A 7 -27.14 -7.92 -4.90
N GLN A 8 -26.04 -7.63 -5.59
CA GLN A 8 -24.70 -7.93 -5.07
C GLN A 8 -24.54 -7.12 -3.78
N GLU A 9 -24.25 -7.80 -2.68
CA GLU A 9 -24.01 -7.17 -1.38
C GLU A 9 -22.78 -6.27 -1.50
N GLN A 10 -23.00 -4.96 -1.45
CA GLN A 10 -21.90 -3.99 -1.51
C GLN A 10 -21.16 -4.07 -0.18
N LYS A 11 -19.87 -4.40 -0.21
CA LYS A 11 -19.03 -4.41 0.99
C LYS A 11 -18.91 -2.97 1.51
N THR A 12 -19.40 -2.74 2.73
CA THR A 12 -19.40 -1.42 3.37
C THR A 12 -18.27 -1.24 4.37
N THR A 13 -17.63 -2.34 4.80
CA THR A 13 -16.52 -2.30 5.76
C THR A 13 -15.50 -3.41 5.51
N VAL A 14 -14.28 -3.20 5.97
CA VAL A 14 -13.18 -4.17 5.98
C VAL A 14 -12.64 -4.29 7.40
N THR A 15 -12.33 -5.52 7.82
CA THR A 15 -11.77 -5.79 9.14
C THR A 15 -10.23 -5.83 9.08
N ILE A 16 -9.57 -5.06 9.94
CA ILE A 16 -8.11 -5.08 10.13
C ILE A 16 -7.81 -5.48 11.58
N THR A 17 -6.91 -6.45 11.77
CA THR A 17 -6.43 -6.85 13.10
C THR A 17 -4.99 -6.37 13.32
N ILE A 18 -4.76 -5.69 14.44
CA ILE A 18 -3.45 -5.31 14.96
C ILE A 18 -3.05 -6.30 16.04
N GLY A 19 -1.89 -6.93 15.87
CA GLY A 19 -1.30 -7.83 16.86
C GLY A 19 -0.62 -7.10 18.01
N SER A 20 0.02 -7.86 18.91
CA SER A 20 0.71 -7.32 20.09
C SER A 20 1.88 -6.37 19.76
N SER A 21 2.40 -6.39 18.54
CA SER A 21 3.39 -5.41 18.04
C SER A 21 2.86 -3.99 17.95
N GLY A 22 1.53 -3.79 17.99
CA GLY A 22 0.89 -2.49 17.78
C GLY A 22 0.96 -1.98 16.34
N MET A 23 1.41 -2.82 15.40
CA MET A 23 1.55 -2.45 13.99
C MET A 23 1.55 -3.64 13.05
N GLY A 24 1.23 -3.38 11.79
CA GLY A 24 1.26 -4.35 10.70
C GLY A 24 1.27 -3.66 9.34
N THR A 25 1.27 -4.43 8.25
CA THR A 25 0.96 -3.92 6.91
C THR A 25 -0.39 -4.43 6.45
N TYR A 26 -1.01 -3.70 5.51
CA TYR A 26 -2.31 -4.06 4.95
C TYR A 26 -2.43 -3.61 3.48
N CYS A 27 -3.25 -4.33 2.71
CA CYS A 27 -3.66 -3.96 1.35
C CYS A 27 -5.09 -4.44 1.11
N SER A 28 -5.97 -3.55 0.65
CA SER A 28 -7.39 -3.79 0.43
C SER A 28 -7.73 -3.72 -1.06
N GLU A 29 -8.67 -4.56 -1.54
CA GLU A 29 -9.26 -4.41 -2.88
C GLU A 29 -10.31 -3.27 -2.94
N TYR A 30 -10.70 -2.73 -1.77
CA TYR A 30 -11.63 -1.62 -1.60
C TYR A 30 -10.91 -0.36 -1.13
N ASP A 31 -11.46 0.78 -1.50
CA ASP A 31 -11.03 2.08 -0.99
C ASP A 31 -11.48 2.21 0.47
N LEU A 32 -10.61 2.70 1.34
CA LEU A 32 -10.81 2.71 2.80
C LEU A 32 -10.77 4.14 3.36
N ASP A 33 -11.55 4.40 4.40
CA ASP A 33 -11.55 5.67 5.13
C ASP A 33 -11.26 5.44 6.63
N PHE A 34 -10.15 6.00 7.11
CA PHE A 34 -9.67 5.95 8.48
C PHE A 34 -10.03 7.21 9.30
N SER A 35 -10.54 8.28 8.67
CA SER A 35 -10.79 9.60 9.32
C SER A 35 -11.66 9.52 10.58
N GLY A 36 -12.60 8.56 10.62
CA GLY A 36 -13.52 8.33 11.75
C GLY A 36 -13.16 7.14 12.65
N VAL A 37 -12.03 6.46 12.44
CA VAL A 37 -11.70 5.23 13.16
C VAL A 37 -10.67 5.51 14.25
N SER A 38 -11.08 5.44 15.51
CA SER A 38 -10.19 5.67 16.65
C SER A 38 -9.29 4.47 16.94
N GLY A 39 -8.09 4.74 17.46
CA GLY A 39 -7.15 3.71 17.94
C GLY A 39 -6.32 3.02 16.85
N ILE A 40 -6.54 3.34 15.57
CA ILE A 40 -5.74 2.87 14.43
C ILE A 40 -5.47 4.02 13.46
N ARG A 41 -4.29 4.03 12.85
CA ARG A 41 -3.88 4.98 11.81
C ARG A 41 -3.24 4.24 10.65
N ALA A 42 -3.50 4.72 9.44
CA ALA A 42 -2.86 4.26 8.21
C ALA A 42 -1.72 5.18 7.80
N TYR A 43 -0.68 4.61 7.23
CA TYR A 43 0.50 5.32 6.77
C TYR A 43 0.98 4.79 5.42
N ILE A 44 1.33 5.70 4.52
CA ILE A 44 2.14 5.39 3.34
C ILE A 44 3.63 5.56 3.67
N ALA A 45 4.51 4.98 2.88
CA ALA A 45 5.93 5.31 2.92
C ALA A 45 6.20 6.45 1.91
N SER A 46 6.36 7.68 2.41
CA SER A 46 6.50 8.91 1.61
C SER A 46 7.91 9.15 1.10
N GLY A 47 8.90 8.47 1.66
CA GLY A 47 10.30 8.68 1.31
C GLY A 47 11.28 7.80 2.08
N PHE A 48 12.56 7.97 1.77
CA PHE A 48 13.66 7.28 2.44
C PHE A 48 14.85 8.20 2.64
N ASN A 49 15.47 8.11 3.82
CA ASN A 49 16.75 8.73 4.16
C ASN A 49 17.88 7.68 4.02
N PRO A 50 18.71 7.75 2.96
CA PRO A 50 19.81 6.80 2.74
C PRO A 50 20.88 6.79 3.83
N SER A 51 21.17 7.96 4.40
CA SER A 51 22.21 8.14 5.42
C SER A 51 21.84 7.42 6.70
N GLU A 52 20.56 7.48 7.10
CA GLU A 52 20.08 6.88 8.34
C GLU A 52 19.49 5.47 8.13
N GLY A 53 19.04 5.16 6.92
CA GLY A 53 18.34 3.91 6.63
C GLY A 53 16.93 3.90 7.20
N THR A 54 16.25 5.04 7.10
CA THR A 54 14.94 5.28 7.68
C THR A 54 13.96 5.59 6.57
N ALA A 55 12.83 4.89 6.54
CA ALA A 55 11.70 5.21 5.70
C ALA A 55 10.79 6.21 6.42
N PHE A 56 10.44 7.30 5.74
CA PHE A 56 9.46 8.24 6.25
C PHE A 56 8.06 7.70 6.00
N ILE A 57 7.26 7.68 7.05
CA ILE A 57 5.85 7.27 6.98
C ILE A 57 4.96 8.49 7.20
N MET A 58 4.04 8.72 6.28
CA MET A 58 3.09 9.83 6.36
C MET A 58 1.70 9.29 6.64
N ASN A 59 1.02 9.84 7.65
CA ASN A 59 -0.35 9.47 7.97
C ASN A 59 -1.29 9.86 6.82
N VAL A 60 -2.22 8.97 6.51
CA VAL A 60 -3.29 9.20 5.53
C VAL A 60 -4.61 8.74 6.12
N GLU A 61 -5.69 9.43 5.75
CA GLU A 61 -7.04 9.08 6.18
C GLU A 61 -7.78 8.27 5.12
N GLU A 62 -7.68 8.65 3.85
CA GLU A 62 -8.28 7.89 2.76
C GLU A 62 -7.22 7.04 2.06
N VAL A 63 -7.53 5.77 1.76
CA VAL A 63 -6.59 4.83 1.15
C VAL A 63 -7.27 4.20 -0.07
N PRO A 64 -6.84 4.53 -1.30
CA PRO A 64 -7.35 3.87 -2.50
C PRO A 64 -7.07 2.37 -2.45
N ALA A 65 -7.93 1.57 -3.06
CA ALA A 65 -7.66 0.14 -3.19
C ALA A 65 -6.34 -0.16 -3.88
N ASN A 66 -5.82 -1.35 -3.59
CA ASN A 66 -4.53 -1.87 -4.04
C ASN A 66 -3.33 -1.06 -3.53
N THR A 67 -3.55 -0.10 -2.62
CA THR A 67 -2.49 0.66 -1.96
C THR A 67 -1.98 -0.12 -0.76
N GLY A 68 -0.68 -0.42 -0.76
CA GLY A 68 -0.02 -0.96 0.43
C GLY A 68 0.14 0.10 1.50
N ILE A 69 -0.23 -0.20 2.74
CA ILE A 69 -0.07 0.71 3.88
C ILE A 69 0.58 0.00 5.06
N MET A 70 1.20 0.78 5.93
CA MET A 70 1.46 0.40 7.30
C MET A 70 0.28 0.86 8.17
N VAL A 71 -0.15 0.02 9.09
CA VAL A 71 -1.15 0.35 10.10
C VAL A 71 -0.49 0.32 11.47
N LYS A 72 -0.76 1.35 12.29
CA LYS A 72 -0.30 1.43 13.68
C LYS A 72 -1.50 1.68 14.59
N GLY A 73 -1.56 1.01 15.72
CA GLY A 73 -2.69 1.11 16.64
C GLY A 73 -2.54 0.23 17.87
N THR A 74 -3.52 0.30 18.77
CA THR A 74 -3.58 -0.63 19.91
C THR A 74 -3.86 -2.06 19.40
N PRO A 75 -3.37 -3.12 20.07
CA PRO A 75 -3.75 -4.48 19.71
C PRO A 75 -5.27 -4.66 19.74
N GLY A 76 -5.85 -5.23 18.69
CA GLY A 76 -7.30 -5.34 18.55
C GLY A 76 -7.78 -5.49 17.12
N THR A 77 -9.10 -5.50 16.96
CA THR A 77 -9.76 -5.62 15.66
C THR A 77 -10.53 -4.34 15.36
N TYR A 78 -10.34 -3.81 14.17
CA TYR A 78 -10.88 -2.54 13.70
C TYR A 78 -11.75 -2.77 12.47
N THR A 79 -12.90 -2.10 12.45
CA THR A 79 -13.81 -2.08 11.29
C THR A 79 -13.57 -0.77 10.54
N ILE A 80 -13.01 -0.86 9.35
CA ILE A 80 -12.68 0.28 8.51
C ILE A 80 -13.77 0.46 7.45
N PRO A 81 -14.44 1.62 7.39
CA PRO A 81 -15.39 1.94 6.33
C PRO A 81 -14.79 1.82 4.93
N VAL A 82 -15.59 1.28 4.00
CA VAL A 82 -15.34 1.36 2.57
C VAL A 82 -16.00 2.63 2.04
N LYS A 83 -15.20 3.50 1.41
CA LYS A 83 -15.65 4.77 0.85
C LYS A 83 -14.82 5.06 -0.40
N GLU A 84 -15.49 5.36 -1.51
CA GLU A 84 -14.80 5.76 -2.75
C GLU A 84 -13.90 6.96 -2.50
N THR A 85 -12.69 6.91 -3.05
CA THR A 85 -11.73 8.01 -2.98
C THR A 85 -11.00 8.13 -4.32
N ASP A 86 -10.66 9.35 -4.70
CA ASP A 86 -9.82 9.65 -5.87
C ASP A 86 -8.39 10.05 -5.47
N MET A 87 -8.05 9.92 -4.18
CA MET A 87 -6.72 10.20 -3.67
C MET A 87 -5.66 9.39 -4.39
N TYR A 88 -4.48 9.98 -4.54
CA TYR A 88 -3.31 9.31 -5.09
C TYR A 88 -2.10 9.66 -4.25
N TYR A 89 -1.42 8.62 -3.79
CA TYR A 89 -0.23 8.76 -2.99
C TYR A 89 0.96 8.15 -3.71
N LYS A 90 2.01 8.95 -3.73
CA LYS A 90 3.36 8.51 -4.02
C LYS A 90 3.82 7.66 -2.82
N ASN A 91 4.05 6.36 -3.03
CA ASN A 91 4.18 5.39 -1.94
C ASN A 91 5.24 4.33 -2.25
N MET A 92 6.10 4.04 -1.27
CA MET A 92 7.14 3.02 -1.39
C MET A 92 6.68 1.62 -0.94
N PHE A 93 5.47 1.47 -0.41
CA PHE A 93 4.87 0.16 -0.16
C PHE A 93 4.27 -0.43 -1.43
N LYS A 94 4.53 -1.73 -1.64
CA LYS A 94 3.86 -2.53 -2.65
C LYS A 94 2.88 -3.48 -1.97
N GLY A 95 1.59 -3.32 -2.27
CA GLY A 95 0.51 -4.13 -1.72
C GLY A 95 0.31 -5.42 -2.50
N THR A 96 -0.17 -6.46 -1.82
CA THR A 96 -0.62 -7.71 -2.43
C THR A 96 -1.96 -8.14 -1.84
N LEU A 97 -2.87 -8.61 -2.72
CA LEU A 97 -4.15 -9.19 -2.31
C LEU A 97 -4.06 -10.71 -2.12
N VAL A 98 -2.97 -11.34 -2.55
CA VAL A 98 -2.76 -12.79 -2.46
C VAL A 98 -1.48 -13.10 -1.70
N SER A 99 -1.43 -14.27 -1.06
CA SER A 99 -0.20 -14.73 -0.41
C SER A 99 0.90 -14.95 -1.44
N MET A 100 2.13 -14.55 -1.12
CA MET A 100 3.28 -14.67 -2.02
C MET A 100 4.59 -14.87 -1.26
N THR A 101 5.62 -15.29 -1.98
CA THR A 101 7.01 -15.17 -1.54
C THR A 101 7.56 -13.86 -2.05
N VAL A 102 8.04 -13.00 -1.16
CA VAL A 102 8.57 -11.69 -1.51
C VAL A 102 9.96 -11.87 -2.13
N PRO A 103 10.19 -11.54 -3.42
CA PRO A 103 11.49 -11.68 -4.05
C PRO A 103 12.52 -10.77 -3.37
N ALA A 104 13.81 -11.09 -3.50
CA ALA A 104 14.87 -10.25 -2.94
C ALA A 104 14.88 -8.87 -3.61
N ILE A 105 14.95 -8.87 -4.93
CA ILE A 105 14.94 -7.69 -5.78
C ILE A 105 13.75 -7.79 -6.74
N GLU A 106 13.08 -6.67 -6.96
CA GLU A 106 12.03 -6.51 -7.96
C GLU A 106 12.03 -5.04 -8.42
N ASP A 107 11.86 -4.77 -9.71
CA ASP A 107 11.78 -3.41 -10.27
C ASP A 107 12.95 -2.49 -9.85
N GLY A 108 14.17 -3.05 -9.78
CA GLY A 108 15.37 -2.32 -9.35
C GLY A 108 15.41 -1.96 -7.85
N CYS A 109 14.43 -2.43 -7.09
CA CYS A 109 14.30 -2.19 -5.66
C CYS A 109 14.59 -3.46 -4.86
N GLN A 110 15.23 -3.29 -3.71
CA GLN A 110 15.32 -4.32 -2.69
C GLN A 110 14.06 -4.29 -1.83
N ASN A 111 13.49 -5.48 -1.60
CA ASN A 111 12.26 -5.63 -0.85
C ASN A 111 12.54 -5.92 0.63
N TYR A 112 11.68 -5.38 1.50
CA TYR A 112 11.72 -5.55 2.94
C TYR A 112 10.34 -5.89 3.52
N VAL A 113 10.28 -6.84 4.44
CA VAL A 113 9.05 -7.31 5.09
C VAL A 113 9.02 -6.84 6.54
N LEU A 114 7.89 -6.27 6.98
CA LEU A 114 7.70 -5.91 8.38
C LEU A 114 7.65 -7.17 9.24
N ARG A 115 8.58 -7.29 10.20
CA ARG A 115 8.60 -8.40 11.17
C ARG A 115 9.19 -7.96 12.49
N SER A 116 8.90 -8.71 13.53
CA SER A 116 9.64 -8.64 14.79
C SER A 116 10.94 -9.41 14.65
N GLY A 117 12.07 -8.78 14.91
CA GLY A 117 13.37 -9.45 15.06
C GLY A 117 14.15 -8.88 16.25
N ASP A 118 15.42 -9.21 16.34
CA ASP A 118 16.28 -8.84 17.49
C ASP A 118 16.41 -7.33 17.70
N SER A 119 16.18 -6.55 16.65
CA SER A 119 16.22 -5.07 16.69
C SER A 119 14.84 -4.44 16.85
N GLY A 120 13.83 -5.23 17.22
CA GLY A 120 12.44 -4.79 17.33
C GLY A 120 11.65 -4.98 16.03
N VAL A 121 10.53 -4.28 15.93
CA VAL A 121 9.67 -4.35 14.74
C VAL A 121 10.24 -3.40 13.68
N LYS A 122 10.78 -3.97 12.60
CA LYS A 122 11.40 -3.23 11.49
C LYS A 122 11.01 -3.85 10.15
N PHE A 123 11.31 -3.15 9.07
CA PHE A 123 11.27 -3.74 7.74
C PHE A 123 12.58 -4.47 7.50
N TYR A 124 12.56 -5.80 7.47
CA TYR A 124 13.75 -6.62 7.31
C TYR A 124 13.91 -7.12 5.88
N LYS A 125 15.16 -7.18 5.42
CA LYS A 125 15.52 -7.52 4.05
C LYS A 125 14.94 -8.87 3.65
N SER A 126 14.25 -8.92 2.52
CA SER A 126 13.90 -10.18 1.88
C SER A 126 15.09 -10.71 1.09
N TYR A 127 15.37 -12.00 1.26
CA TYR A 127 16.34 -12.75 0.47
C TYR A 127 15.66 -13.63 -0.59
N GLY A 128 14.39 -13.37 -0.90
CA GLY A 128 13.60 -14.20 -1.83
C GLY A 128 12.94 -15.41 -1.16
N GLY A 129 13.06 -15.56 0.16
CA GLY A 129 12.43 -16.64 0.94
C GLY A 129 11.43 -16.18 1.99
N SER A 130 11.21 -14.86 2.15
CA SER A 130 10.23 -14.34 3.09
C SER A 130 8.82 -14.51 2.54
N THR A 131 7.96 -15.21 3.26
CA THR A 131 6.55 -15.36 2.91
C THR A 131 5.73 -14.20 3.46
N LEU A 132 4.78 -13.72 2.65
CA LEU A 132 3.86 -12.65 3.00
C LEU A 132 2.44 -13.14 2.70
N GLY A 133 1.56 -13.06 3.70
CA GLY A 133 0.16 -13.47 3.54
C GLY A 133 -0.63 -12.52 2.63
N ALA A 134 -1.83 -12.94 2.24
CA ALA A 134 -2.80 -12.12 1.51
C ALA A 134 -3.14 -10.82 2.26
N ASN A 135 -3.51 -9.79 1.49
CA ASN A 135 -3.91 -8.46 1.99
C ASN A 135 -2.84 -7.77 2.84
N LYS A 136 -1.57 -7.92 2.46
CA LYS A 136 -0.41 -7.31 3.12
C LYS A 136 0.38 -6.44 2.16
N ALA A 137 1.37 -5.74 2.69
CA ALA A 137 2.32 -4.97 1.89
C ALA A 137 3.76 -5.18 2.37
N TYR A 138 4.70 -4.93 1.47
CA TYR A 138 6.13 -4.89 1.75
C TYR A 138 6.72 -3.57 1.25
N LEU A 139 7.86 -3.17 1.80
CA LEU A 139 8.55 -1.93 1.47
C LEU A 139 9.56 -2.17 0.35
N GLN A 140 9.58 -1.29 -0.64
CA GLN A 140 10.55 -1.30 -1.73
C GLN A 140 11.50 -0.11 -1.59
N ILE A 141 12.80 -0.36 -1.54
CA ILE A 141 13.81 0.71 -1.55
C ILE A 141 14.68 0.55 -2.81
N PRO A 142 14.88 1.60 -3.63
CA PRO A 142 15.75 1.53 -4.79
C PRO A 142 17.15 1.09 -4.40
N THR A 143 17.70 0.11 -5.12
CA THR A 143 19.06 -0.39 -4.87
C THR A 143 20.13 0.69 -5.08
N SER A 144 19.83 1.72 -5.88
CA SER A 144 20.69 2.88 -6.11
C SER A 144 20.94 3.75 -4.88
N VAL A 145 20.07 3.68 -3.85
CA VAL A 145 20.18 4.52 -2.65
C VAL A 145 20.28 3.72 -1.35
N LEU A 146 20.04 2.41 -1.37
CA LEU A 146 19.85 1.61 -0.17
C LEU A 146 21.11 1.41 0.68
N GLY A 147 22.29 1.34 0.06
CA GLY A 147 23.50 0.86 0.72
C GLY A 147 23.39 -0.60 1.22
N ALA A 148 24.30 -1.05 2.08
CA ALA A 148 24.26 -2.40 2.66
C ALA A 148 23.45 -2.41 3.97
N ARG A 149 22.14 -2.67 3.90
CA ARG A 149 21.23 -2.65 5.06
C ARG A 149 20.39 -3.92 5.19
N GLU A 150 20.45 -4.55 6.36
CA GLU A 150 19.67 -5.75 6.72
C GLU A 150 18.24 -5.43 7.17
N TYR A 151 18.01 -4.21 7.64
CA TYR A 151 16.70 -3.70 8.00
C TYR A 151 16.61 -2.20 7.74
N ILE A 152 15.37 -1.72 7.65
CA ILE A 152 15.01 -0.31 7.49
C ILE A 152 14.21 0.13 8.72
N ASN A 153 14.63 1.25 9.31
CA ASN A 153 13.86 1.94 10.34
C ASN A 153 12.68 2.67 9.70
N PHE A 154 11.76 3.15 10.51
CA PHE A 154 10.72 4.05 10.02
C PHE A 154 10.41 5.12 11.07
N GLU A 155 10.09 6.31 10.59
CA GLU A 155 9.72 7.45 11.43
C GLU A 155 8.58 8.23 10.79
N GLU A 156 7.73 8.84 11.61
CA GLU A 156 6.68 9.72 11.10
C GLU A 156 7.33 10.98 10.53
N ASP A 157 6.93 11.34 9.31
CA ASP A 157 7.57 12.38 8.51
C ASP A 157 7.42 13.77 9.16
N ASP A 158 8.55 14.40 9.54
CA ASP A 158 8.59 15.78 10.05
C ASP A 158 9.48 16.75 9.21
N VAL A 159 10.55 16.37 8.48
CA VAL A 159 11.43 17.34 7.73
C VAL A 159 12.34 16.75 6.59
N THR A 160 12.29 17.44 5.42
CA THR A 160 13.22 17.75 4.27
C THR A 160 14.48 16.94 3.83
N GLY A 161 14.71 15.67 4.20
CA GLY A 161 15.89 14.89 3.75
C GLY A 161 15.68 13.88 2.60
N ILE A 162 14.55 13.95 1.89
CA ILE A 162 13.87 12.79 1.29
C ILE A 162 14.35 12.42 -0.13
N VAL A 163 14.75 11.16 -0.33
CA VAL A 163 14.59 10.47 -1.62
C VAL A 163 13.11 10.11 -1.74
N GLY A 164 12.37 10.90 -2.51
CA GLY A 164 10.95 10.66 -2.72
C GLY A 164 10.71 9.44 -3.61
N PRO A 165 9.48 8.92 -3.66
CA PRO A 165 9.09 7.83 -4.55
C PRO A 165 9.23 8.16 -6.04
N ASP A 166 9.60 9.39 -6.43
CA ASP A 166 10.08 9.71 -7.78
C ASP A 166 11.30 8.87 -8.21
N TYR A 167 12.07 8.33 -7.26
CA TYR A 167 13.18 7.41 -7.51
C TYR A 167 12.77 5.93 -7.53
N ILE A 168 11.59 5.60 -7.03
CA ILE A 168 11.01 4.27 -7.25
C ILE A 168 10.33 4.34 -8.61
N THR A 169 10.93 3.68 -9.60
CA THR A 169 10.22 3.38 -10.84
C THR A 169 9.16 2.30 -10.57
N GLN A 170 8.15 2.64 -9.78
CA GLN A 170 6.86 2.00 -9.88
C GLN A 170 6.03 2.91 -10.75
N GLU A 171 6.09 2.65 -12.06
CA GLU A 171 4.94 2.95 -12.89
C GLU A 171 3.77 2.09 -12.40
N HIS A 172 3.06 2.59 -11.38
CA HIS A 172 1.61 2.58 -11.43
C HIS A 172 1.15 3.89 -12.10
N ASN A 173 1.79 4.25 -13.22
CA ASN A 173 1.09 4.95 -14.28
C ASN A 173 0.05 3.96 -14.81
N GLY A 174 -1.04 3.78 -14.06
CA GLY A 174 -2.14 2.93 -14.47
C GLY A 174 -2.60 3.45 -15.81
N GLU A 175 -2.22 2.74 -16.87
CA GLU A 175 -2.65 3.08 -18.21
C GLU A 175 -4.18 3.03 -18.21
N TYR A 176 -4.81 4.01 -18.85
CA TYR A 176 -6.26 3.96 -19.00
C TYR A 176 -6.56 2.92 -20.07
N TYR A 177 -7.52 2.06 -19.85
CA TYR A 177 -8.04 1.17 -20.88
C TYR A 177 -9.49 1.52 -21.15
N ASN A 178 -9.91 1.44 -22.41
CA ASN A 178 -11.32 1.43 -22.71
C ASN A 178 -11.94 0.08 -22.28
N LEU A 179 -13.27 -0.04 -22.36
CA LEU A 179 -13.99 -1.26 -21.98
C LEU A 179 -13.64 -2.49 -22.84
N ASN A 180 -12.97 -2.28 -23.97
CA ASN A 180 -12.48 -3.35 -24.84
C ASN A 180 -11.03 -3.75 -24.50
N GLY A 181 -10.45 -3.23 -23.42
CA GLY A 181 -9.09 -3.54 -22.99
C GLY A 181 -7.99 -2.87 -23.82
N GLN A 182 -8.30 -1.81 -24.59
CA GLN A 182 -7.30 -1.07 -25.35
C GLN A 182 -6.76 0.11 -24.55
N ARG A 183 -5.43 0.29 -24.55
CA ARG A 183 -4.75 1.41 -23.88
C ARG A 183 -5.19 2.77 -24.45
N VAL A 184 -5.37 3.74 -23.57
CA VAL A 184 -5.76 5.14 -23.82
C VAL A 184 -4.75 6.04 -23.12
N THR A 185 -4.05 6.85 -23.92
CA THR A 185 -2.95 7.71 -23.43
C THR A 185 -3.42 9.09 -22.95
N SER A 186 -4.64 9.51 -23.27
CA SER A 186 -5.19 10.80 -22.86
C SER A 186 -6.72 10.73 -22.74
N PRO A 187 -7.23 10.12 -21.66
CA PRO A 187 -8.66 10.02 -21.45
C PRO A 187 -9.24 11.42 -21.19
N LYS A 188 -10.37 11.75 -21.82
CA LYS A 188 -11.01 13.07 -21.67
C LYS A 188 -12.28 13.01 -20.84
N ARG A 189 -13.26 12.25 -21.32
CA ARG A 189 -14.54 12.01 -20.63
C ARG A 189 -14.99 10.58 -20.93
N GLY A 190 -15.69 9.97 -19.99
CA GLY A 190 -16.26 8.62 -20.17
C GLY A 190 -15.72 7.59 -19.18
N ILE A 191 -16.04 6.33 -19.44
CA ILE A 191 -15.73 5.20 -18.59
C ILE A 191 -14.41 4.56 -19.03
N TYR A 192 -13.50 4.33 -18.08
CA TYR A 192 -12.22 3.67 -18.32
C TYR A 192 -11.94 2.59 -17.28
N ILE A 193 -11.01 1.70 -17.57
CA ILE A 193 -10.43 0.77 -16.61
C ILE A 193 -9.05 1.32 -16.26
N LYS A 194 -8.76 1.49 -14.98
CA LYS A 194 -7.44 1.84 -14.46
C LYS A 194 -7.17 0.96 -13.25
N ASN A 195 -6.02 0.28 -13.22
CA ASN A 195 -5.66 -0.65 -12.15
C ASN A 195 -6.76 -1.70 -11.84
N GLY A 196 -7.40 -2.25 -12.89
CA GLY A 196 -8.45 -3.26 -12.75
C GLY A 196 -9.82 -2.75 -12.28
N LYS A 197 -9.96 -1.44 -12.02
CA LYS A 197 -11.23 -0.81 -11.62
C LYS A 197 -11.82 0.04 -12.72
N LYS A 198 -13.16 0.03 -12.82
CA LYS A 198 -13.91 0.96 -13.66
C LYS A 198 -13.93 2.34 -13.01
N ILE A 199 -13.52 3.37 -13.74
CA ILE A 199 -13.51 4.78 -13.33
C ILE A 199 -14.30 5.64 -14.33
N ILE A 200 -14.84 6.77 -13.88
CA ILE A 200 -15.55 7.74 -14.73
C ILE A 200 -14.79 9.05 -14.69
N ILE A 201 -14.39 9.54 -15.86
CA ILE A 201 -13.78 10.87 -16.00
C ILE A 201 -14.86 11.84 -16.49
N ARG A 202 -15.07 12.91 -15.74
CA ARG A 202 -16.11 13.94 -15.96
C ARG A 202 -15.54 15.23 -16.54
#